data_AF-A0A379QW15-F1
#
_entry.id   AF-A0A379QW15-F1
#
_cell.length_a   1.000
_cell.length_b   1.000
_cell.length_c   1.000
_cell.angle_alpha   90.00
_cell.angle_beta   90.00
_cell.angle_gamma   90.00
#
_symmetry.space_group_name_H-M   'P 1'
#
loop_
_entity.id
_entity.type
_entity.pdbx_description
1 polymer ?
#
loop_
_entity_poly.entity_id
_entity_poly.type
_entity_poly.pdbx_seq_one_letter_code
_entity_poly.pdbx_strand_id
1 'polypeptide(L)'
;MASYPSSTGLLTFENCRRVKDMTDEAIRSSSLSFIDQPITQALIDTILESVNQYGRKLIGDGALLGFKCWYDKKRNEEADLADGHMLISYKLTPPPPLERLTLESEITSEYLVNLNGNGGNT
;
A
#
# COMPACT_ATOMS: atom_id res chain seq x y z
N MET A 1 -18.71 6.81 29.66
CA MET A 1 -17.37 6.90 29.05
C MET A 1 -17.23 5.75 28.08
N ALA A 2 -17.36 6.00 26.77
CA ALA A 2 -17.05 5.03 25.72
C ALA A 2 -16.52 5.82 24.53
N SER A 3 -15.20 5.93 24.46
CA SER A 3 -14.50 6.43 23.28
C SER A 3 -13.82 5.21 22.64
N TYR A 4 -14.47 4.61 21.65
CA TYR A 4 -13.96 3.54 20.81
C TYR A 4 -14.32 3.91 19.35
N PRO A 5 -13.37 3.82 18.42
CA PRO A 5 -12.96 4.94 17.57
C PRO A 5 -14.14 5.57 16.81
N SER A 6 -14.23 6.90 16.85
CA SER A 6 -15.22 7.70 16.11
C SER A 6 -14.87 7.88 14.62
N SER A 7 -13.95 7.08 14.09
CA SER A 7 -13.42 7.19 12.73
C SER A 7 -13.40 5.81 12.08
N THR A 8 -14.12 5.68 10.97
CA THR A 8 -14.11 4.51 10.10
C THR A 8 -13.00 4.68 9.06
N GLY A 9 -12.08 3.72 8.95
CA GLY A 9 -11.02 3.76 7.95
C GLY A 9 -9.90 2.73 8.15
N LEU A 10 -8.97 2.69 7.20
CA LEU A 10 -7.87 1.72 7.11
C LEU A 10 -6.97 1.69 8.37
N LEU A 11 -6.86 2.81 9.08
CA LEU A 11 -6.03 2.93 10.29
C LEU A 11 -6.64 2.30 11.55
N THR A 12 -7.91 1.85 11.47
CA THR A 12 -8.58 1.17 12.58
C THR A 12 -8.03 -0.24 12.79
N PHE A 13 -7.59 -0.88 11.71
CA PHE A 13 -7.09 -2.25 11.75
C PHE A 13 -5.62 -2.30 12.17
N GLU A 14 -5.33 -3.12 13.16
CA GLU A 14 -3.99 -3.28 13.73
C GLU A 14 -2.97 -3.74 12.67
N ASN A 15 -3.35 -4.72 11.84
CA ASN A 15 -2.50 -5.20 10.75
C ASN A 15 -2.10 -4.08 9.77
N CYS A 16 -3.04 -3.23 9.37
CA CYS A 16 -2.75 -2.09 8.50
C CYS A 16 -1.81 -1.09 9.17
N ARG A 17 -1.98 -0.84 10.48
CA ARG A 17 -1.10 0.02 11.25
C ARG A 17 0.31 -0.56 11.40
N ARG A 18 0.45 -1.85 11.70
CA ARG A 18 1.77 -2.52 11.79
C ARG A 18 2.51 -2.48 10.46
N VAL A 19 1.82 -2.74 9.35
CA VAL A 19 2.45 -2.66 8.02
C VAL A 19 2.94 -1.24 7.75
N LYS A 20 2.15 -0.21 8.08
CA LYS A 20 2.57 1.18 7.96
C LYS A 20 3.78 1.47 8.85
N ASP A 21 3.71 1.17 10.14
CA ASP A 21 4.77 1.50 11.10
C ASP A 21 6.10 0.78 10.75
N MET A 22 6.04 -0.48 10.32
CA MET A 22 7.21 -1.21 9.83
C MET A 22 7.79 -0.62 8.54
N THR A 23 6.93 -0.21 7.60
CA THR A 23 7.35 0.41 6.34
C THR A 23 8.02 1.76 6.61
N ASP A 24 7.43 2.57 7.47
CA ASP A 24 7.96 3.88 7.86
C ASP A 24 9.33 3.74 8.53
N GLU A 25 9.49 2.77 9.42
CA GLU A 25 10.77 2.48 10.08
C GLU A 25 11.83 1.98 9.09
N ALA A 26 11.46 1.09 8.17
CA ALA A 26 12.38 0.59 7.13
C ALA A 26 12.89 1.72 6.23
N ILE A 27 12.00 2.61 5.77
CA ILE A 27 12.36 3.75 4.93
C ILE A 27 13.23 4.74 5.72
N ARG A 28 12.90 5.01 6.99
CA ARG A 28 13.71 5.87 7.86
C ARG A 28 15.11 5.29 8.03
N SER A 29 15.22 4.01 8.36
CA SER A 29 16.51 3.35 8.54
C SER A 29 17.35 3.35 7.25
N SER A 30 16.74 3.14 6.08
CA SER A 30 17.48 3.21 4.81
C SER A 30 17.89 4.64 4.45
N SER A 31 17.10 5.64 4.84
CA SER A 31 17.38 7.04 4.55
C SER A 31 18.61 7.58 5.25
N LEU A 32 18.99 7.00 6.40
CA LEU A 32 20.15 7.41 7.20
C LEU A 32 21.46 7.38 6.39
N SER A 33 21.61 6.44 5.45
CA SER A 33 22.81 6.33 4.61
C SER A 33 23.01 7.48 3.62
N PHE A 34 21.94 8.25 3.35
CA PHE A 34 21.98 9.42 2.46
C PHE A 34 22.16 10.74 3.22
N ILE A 35 22.11 10.71 4.56
CA ILE A 35 22.44 11.86 5.38
C ILE A 35 23.91 12.23 5.13
N ASP A 36 24.23 13.52 5.18
CA ASP A 36 25.53 14.12 4.87
C ASP A 36 25.94 14.11 3.39
N GLN A 37 25.10 13.60 2.48
CA GLN A 37 25.34 13.69 1.04
C GLN A 37 24.87 15.03 0.47
N PRO A 38 25.54 15.57 -0.57
CA PRO A 38 25.15 16.84 -1.18
C PRO A 38 23.79 16.71 -1.90
N ILE A 39 22.89 17.66 -1.64
CA ILE A 39 21.57 17.74 -2.29
C ILE A 39 21.77 18.04 -3.78
N THR A 40 21.62 17.02 -4.61
CA THR A 40 21.69 17.10 -6.07
C THR A 40 20.47 16.41 -6.68
N GLN A 41 20.13 16.74 -7.93
CA GLN A 41 19.04 16.06 -8.63
C GLN A 41 19.28 14.54 -8.72
N ALA A 42 20.54 14.12 -8.91
CA ALA A 42 20.92 12.72 -8.93
C ALA A 42 20.65 12.03 -7.58
N LEU A 43 20.90 12.72 -6.46
CA LEU A 43 20.59 12.18 -5.13
C LEU A 43 19.09 11.99 -4.94
N ILE A 44 18.28 12.99 -5.34
CA ILE A 44 16.81 12.92 -5.27
C ILE A 44 16.32 11.71 -6.06
N ASP A 45 16.74 11.57 -7.31
CA ASP A 45 16.32 10.46 -8.18
C ASP A 45 16.76 9.10 -7.62
N THR A 46 17.97 9.02 -7.03
CA THR A 46 18.48 7.81 -6.39
C THR A 46 17.63 7.40 -5.18
N ILE A 47 17.27 8.35 -4.31
CA ILE A 47 16.43 8.07 -3.14
C ILE A 47 15.03 7.66 -3.59
N LEU A 48 14.44 8.36 -4.56
CA LEU A 48 13.13 8.03 -5.10
C LEU A 48 13.09 6.63 -5.70
N GLU A 49 14.10 6.24 -6.50
CA GLU A 49 14.13 4.90 -7.10
C GLU A 49 14.37 3.83 -6.04
N SER A 50 15.26 4.07 -5.06
CA SER A 50 15.50 3.13 -3.96
C SER A 50 14.22 2.84 -3.16
N VAL A 51 13.48 3.89 -2.77
CA VAL A 51 12.24 3.75 -2.01
C VAL A 51 11.13 3.12 -2.86
N ASN A 52 11.02 3.48 -4.15
CA ASN A 52 10.06 2.84 -5.06
C ASN A 52 10.40 1.37 -5.33
N GLN A 53 11.68 1.00 -5.42
CA GLN A 53 12.13 -0.38 -5.59
C GLN A 53 11.75 -1.23 -4.37
N TYR A 54 11.92 -0.70 -3.16
CA TYR A 54 11.44 -1.35 -1.94
C TYR A 54 9.92 -1.54 -1.95
N GLY A 55 9.16 -0.50 -2.33
CA GLY A 55 7.72 -0.60 -2.50
C GLY A 55 7.28 -1.65 -3.53
N ARG A 56 7.95 -1.73 -4.68
CA ARG A 56 7.70 -2.76 -5.71
C ARG A 56 7.94 -4.16 -5.16
N LYS A 57 8.98 -4.35 -4.36
CA LYS A 57 9.23 -5.63 -3.68
C LYS A 57 8.08 -6.00 -2.75
N LEU A 58 7.64 -5.07 -1.89
CA LEU A 58 6.52 -5.30 -0.97
C LEU A 58 5.20 -5.63 -1.68
N ILE A 59 4.97 -5.06 -2.87
CA ILE A 59 3.82 -5.41 -3.72
C ILE A 59 3.98 -6.83 -4.27
N GLY A 60 5.17 -7.19 -4.75
CA GLY A 60 5.47 -8.54 -5.23
C GLY A 60 5.31 -9.61 -4.15
N ASP A 61 5.66 -9.29 -2.91
CA ASP A 61 5.48 -10.15 -1.73
C ASP A 61 4.02 -10.20 -1.23
N GLY A 62 3.11 -9.40 -1.81
CA GLY A 62 1.70 -9.32 -1.41
C GLY A 62 1.45 -8.55 -0.10
N ALA A 63 2.46 -7.88 0.46
CA ALA A 63 2.36 -7.10 1.68
C ALA A 63 1.66 -5.75 1.47
N LEU A 64 1.71 -5.19 0.25
CA LEU A 64 1.06 -3.95 -0.13
C LEU A 64 0.25 -4.11 -1.42
N LEU A 65 -0.90 -3.43 -1.50
CA LEU A 65 -1.70 -3.32 -2.73
C LEU A 65 -1.15 -2.26 -3.68
N GLY A 66 -0.48 -1.25 -3.13
CA GLY A 66 0.10 -0.18 -3.91
C GLY A 66 1.06 0.68 -3.09
N PHE A 67 2.07 1.20 -3.77
CA PHE A 67 3.10 2.06 -3.20
C PHE A 67 3.59 3.05 -4.26
N LYS A 68 3.77 4.32 -3.87
CA LYS A 68 4.40 5.32 -4.73
C LYS A 68 5.10 6.37 -3.90
N CYS A 69 6.37 6.61 -4.21
CA CYS A 69 7.20 7.69 -3.67
C CYS A 69 7.44 8.75 -4.75
N TRP A 70 7.35 10.03 -4.38
CA TRP A 70 7.57 11.16 -5.28
C TRP A 70 8.16 12.37 -4.54
N TYR A 71 8.83 13.22 -5.32
CA TYR A 71 9.32 14.52 -4.89
C TYR A 71 8.42 15.63 -5.45
N ASP A 72 7.97 16.53 -4.58
CA ASP A 72 7.15 17.68 -4.96
C ASP A 72 7.95 18.96 -4.82
N LYS A 73 8.25 19.61 -5.95
CA LYS A 73 8.99 20.88 -6.00
C LYS A 73 8.26 22.02 -5.29
N LYS A 74 6.92 21.99 -5.23
CA LYS A 74 6.15 23.04 -4.56
C LYS A 74 6.26 22.98 -3.04
N ARG A 75 6.62 21.82 -2.49
CA ARG A 75 6.77 21.59 -1.04
C ARG A 75 8.22 21.66 -0.58
N ASN A 76 9.14 21.95 -1.50
CA ASN A 76 10.57 22.07 -1.26
C ASN A 76 11.02 23.38 -1.90
N GLU A 77 10.72 24.49 -1.23
CA GLU A 77 11.13 25.81 -1.70
C GLU A 77 12.66 25.98 -1.60
N GLU A 78 13.23 26.95 -2.32
CA GLU A 78 14.68 27.16 -2.36
C GLU A 78 15.25 27.50 -0.98
N ALA A 79 14.49 28.17 -0.12
CA ALA A 79 14.89 28.48 1.25
C ALA A 79 15.08 27.21 2.09
N ASP A 80 14.12 26.27 2.04
CA ASP A 80 14.22 25.00 2.77
C ASP A 80 15.39 24.16 2.28
N LEU A 81 15.63 24.14 0.97
CA LEU A 81 16.76 23.42 0.37
C LEU A 81 18.11 24.06 0.73
N ALA A 82 18.17 25.39 0.86
CA ALA A 82 19.37 26.10 1.32
C ALA A 82 19.70 25.77 2.78
N ASP A 83 18.67 25.54 3.61
CA ASP A 83 18.80 25.05 4.99
C ASP A 83 19.11 23.55 5.08
N GLY A 84 19.21 22.86 3.94
CA GLY A 84 19.51 21.43 3.85
C GLY A 84 18.31 20.54 4.16
N HIS A 85 17.09 21.08 4.15
CA HIS A 85 15.87 20.34 4.39
C HIS A 85 15.25 19.84 3.09
N MET A 86 14.98 18.55 3.02
CA MET A 86 14.36 17.91 1.87
C MET A 86 13.22 17.01 2.32
N LEU A 87 12.03 17.25 1.75
CA LEU A 87 10.82 16.50 2.02
C LEU A 87 10.46 15.60 0.85
N ILE A 88 10.47 14.30 1.11
CA ILE A 88 10.03 13.26 0.20
C ILE A 88 8.67 12.74 0.68
N SER A 89 7.72 12.60 -0.25
CA SER A 89 6.38 12.11 0.05
C SER A 89 6.18 10.72 -0.53
N TYR A 90 5.54 9.84 0.23
CA TYR A 90 5.11 8.54 -0.25
C TYR A 90 3.72 8.20 0.22
N LYS A 91 3.06 7.30 -0.51
CA LYS A 91 1.78 6.72 -0.16
C LYS A 91 1.87 5.22 -0.27
N LEU A 92 1.20 4.53 0.65
CA LEU A 92 1.09 3.08 0.68
C LEU A 92 -0.36 2.68 1.00
N THR A 93 -0.77 1.53 0.48
CA THR A 93 -2.06 0.93 0.79
C THR A 93 -1.84 -0.51 1.25
N PRO A 94 -1.92 -0.79 2.56
CA PRO A 94 -1.90 -2.16 3.06
C PRO A 94 -3.22 -2.89 2.71
N PRO A 95 -3.20 -4.22 2.55
CA PRO A 95 -4.42 -5.00 2.37
C PRO A 95 -5.27 -4.96 3.66
N PRO A 96 -6.55 -4.55 3.59
CA PRO A 96 -7.45 -4.60 4.74
C PRO A 96 -7.82 -6.04 5.10
N PRO A 97 -8.09 -6.34 6.38
CA PRO A 97 -8.60 -7.65 6.76
C PRO A 97 -10.05 -7.83 6.28
N LEU A 98 -10.42 -9.05 5.91
CA LEU A 98 -11.81 -9.42 5.63
C LEU A 98 -12.57 -9.57 6.96
N GLU A 99 -13.02 -8.46 7.53
CA GLU A 99 -13.72 -8.44 8.83
C GLU A 99 -15.10 -9.10 8.76
N ARG A 100 -15.81 -8.95 7.64
CA ARG A 100 -17.16 -9.51 7.44
C ARG A 100 -17.34 -10.05 6.03
N LEU A 101 -17.63 -11.35 5.93
CA LEU A 101 -18.09 -12.00 4.71
C LEU A 101 -19.59 -12.29 4.85
N THR A 102 -20.40 -11.80 3.92
CA THR A 102 -21.83 -12.14 3.84
C THR A 102 -22.04 -12.97 2.58
N LEU A 103 -22.61 -14.16 2.74
CA LEU A 103 -22.89 -15.07 1.65
C LEU A 103 -24.40 -15.13 1.44
N GLU A 104 -24.83 -14.95 0.20
CA GLU A 104 -26.23 -15.10 -0.21
C GLU A 104 -26.34 -16.35 -1.07
N SER A 105 -27.33 -17.20 -0.77
CA SER A 105 -27.57 -18.46 -1.48
C SER A 105 -28.96 -18.45 -2.10
N GLU A 106 -29.04 -18.82 -3.37
CA GLU A 106 -30.28 -19.03 -4.10
C GLU A 106 -30.39 -20.51 -4.52
N ILE A 107 -31.61 -21.07 -4.42
CA ILE A 107 -31.90 -22.43 -4.93
C ILE A 107 -32.56 -22.27 -6.30
N THR A 108 -31.86 -22.68 -7.37
CA THR A 108 -32.35 -22.57 -8.75
C THR A 108 -32.53 -23.95 -9.39
N SER A 109 -33.51 -24.09 -10.29
CA SER A 109 -33.74 -25.29 -11.10
C SER A 109 -33.03 -25.26 -12.47
N GLU A 110 -32.28 -24.19 -12.74
CA GLU A 110 -31.65 -23.92 -14.05
C GLU A 110 -30.65 -25.01 -14.47
N TYR A 111 -30.02 -25.66 -13.50
CA TYR A 111 -29.06 -26.75 -13.75
C TYR A 111 -29.70 -28.10 -14.06
N LEU A 112 -31.03 -28.22 -13.97
CA LEU A 112 -31.76 -29.46 -14.29
C LEU A 112 -31.86 -29.72 -15.79
N VAL A 113 -31.63 -28.71 -16.64
CA VAL A 113 -31.71 -28.84 -18.12
C VAL A 113 -30.66 -29.81 -18.66
N ASN A 114 -29.51 -29.95 -17.98
CA ASN A 114 -28.43 -30.88 -18.37
C ASN A 114 -28.71 -32.35 -18.02
N LEU A 115 -29.70 -32.65 -17.18
CA LEU A 115 -30.04 -34.03 -16.82
C LEU A 115 -30.83 -34.76 -17.93
N ASN A 116 -31.38 -34.04 -18.90
CA ASN A 116 -32.13 -34.62 -20.02
C ASN A 116 -31.24 -34.93 -21.25
N GLY A 117 -29.92 -34.82 -21.12
CA GLY A 117 -28.95 -35.15 -22.16
C GLY A 117 -28.47 -36.60 -22.10
N ASN A 118 -29.06 -37.43 -22.98
CA ASN A 118 -28.56 -38.72 -23.48
C ASN A 118 -28.85 -40.01 -22.65
N GLY A 119 -30.03 -40.59 -22.87
CA GLY A 119 -30.22 -42.05 -22.83
C GLY A 119 -30.10 -42.60 -24.26
N GLY A 120 -29.03 -43.34 -24.54
CA GLY A 120 -28.62 -43.74 -25.88
C GLY A 120 -29.48 -44.83 -26.55
N ASN A 121 -29.44 -44.78 -27.89
CA ASN A 121 -29.31 -45.91 -28.81
C ASN A 121 -30.23 -47.14 -28.61
N THR A 122 -31.42 -47.11 -29.21
CA THR A 122 -32.03 -48.19 -30.01
C THR A 122 -32.95 -47.59 -31.07
#